data_AF-A0A7Z9I496-F1
#
_entry.id   AF-A0A7Z9I496-F1
#
_cell.length_a   1.000
_cell.length_b   1.000
_cell.length_c   1.000
_cell.angle_alpha   90.00
_cell.angle_beta   90.00
_cell.angle_gamma   90.00
#
_symmetry.space_group_name_H-M   'P 1'
#
loop_
_entity.id
_entity.type
_entity.pdbx_description
1 polymer ?
#
loop_
_entity_poly.entity_id
_entity_poly.type
_entity_poly.pdbx_seq_one_letter_code
_entity_poly.pdbx_strand_id
1 'polypeptide(L)'
;MRMKTIHNDLLQLANKDIAEHSQRFFKTGKGEYGEGDVFLGIRVPVLRKLVKKYRGISLSEVCKLLHSKFHEERLLAVLMLVHLFKNRSGTLDESGTYDGQKQIYNLYLDNIEFINNWDIVDISAGNIVGAYLHQKDKALLYRLVYAENLWERRISIISTFYFIRN
;
A
#
# COMPACT_ATOMS: atom_id res chain seq x y z
N MET A 1 -4.22 1.45 -20.20
CA MET A 1 -5.22 2.51 -20.50
C MET A 1 -5.77 3.14 -19.23
N ARG A 2 -6.08 2.37 -18.17
CA ARG A 2 -6.81 2.88 -17.00
C ARG A 2 -6.00 3.81 -16.10
N MET A 3 -4.67 3.70 -16.04
CA MET A 3 -3.83 4.57 -15.21
C MET A 3 -4.04 6.07 -15.53
N LYS A 4 -4.05 6.47 -16.80
CA LYS A 4 -4.36 7.86 -17.20
C LYS A 4 -5.78 8.29 -16.80
N THR A 5 -6.75 7.37 -16.85
CA THR A 5 -8.11 7.62 -16.37
C THR A 5 -8.15 7.82 -14.86
N ILE A 6 -7.47 6.95 -14.08
CA ILE A 6 -7.39 7.02 -12.62
C ILE A 6 -6.71 8.32 -12.17
N HIS A 7 -5.61 8.70 -12.83
CA HIS A 7 -4.94 9.97 -12.62
C HIS A 7 -5.88 11.17 -12.85
N ASN A 8 -6.59 11.20 -13.99
CA ASN A 8 -7.55 12.26 -14.29
C ASN A 8 -8.72 12.31 -13.28
N ASP A 9 -9.25 11.15 -12.88
CA ASP A 9 -10.27 11.01 -11.83
C ASP A 9 -9.80 11.60 -10.49
N LEU A 10 -8.54 11.35 -10.11
CA LEU A 10 -7.94 11.91 -8.90
C LEU A 10 -7.71 13.42 -9.01
N LEU A 11 -7.24 13.91 -10.17
CA LEU A 11 -7.12 15.36 -10.42
C LEU A 11 -8.47 16.10 -10.31
N GLN A 12 -9.58 15.48 -10.75
CA GLN A 12 -10.93 16.04 -10.58
C GLN A 12 -11.40 16.09 -9.10
N LEU A 13 -10.77 15.32 -8.23
CA LEU A 13 -11.07 15.25 -6.80
C LEU A 13 -10.03 16.00 -5.94
N ALA A 14 -8.99 16.55 -6.55
CA ALA A 14 -7.90 17.24 -5.88
C ALA A 14 -8.37 18.54 -5.22
N ASN A 15 -7.74 18.88 -4.09
CA ASN A 15 -8.03 20.10 -3.35
C ASN A 15 -6.72 20.69 -2.79
N LYS A 16 -6.37 21.90 -3.24
CA LYS A 16 -5.09 22.54 -2.90
C LYS A 16 -4.94 22.81 -1.40
N ASP A 17 -5.99 23.31 -0.75
CA ASP A 17 -5.94 23.67 0.67
C ASP A 17 -5.73 22.43 1.56
N ILE A 18 -6.37 21.32 1.21
CA ILE A 18 -6.14 20.02 1.87
C ILE A 18 -4.74 19.50 1.53
N ALA A 19 -4.25 19.64 0.29
CA ALA A 19 -2.90 19.21 -0.09
C ALA A 19 -1.81 19.96 0.71
N GLU A 20 -1.91 21.27 0.86
CA GLU A 20 -1.00 22.09 1.68
C GLU A 20 -1.07 21.75 3.17
N HIS A 21 -2.27 21.42 3.69
CA HIS A 21 -2.41 20.90 5.05
C HIS A 21 -1.76 19.52 5.21
N SER A 22 -1.99 18.60 4.26
CA SER A 22 -1.37 17.28 4.24
C SER A 22 0.15 17.35 4.21
N GLN A 23 0.77 18.16 3.35
CA GLN A 23 2.22 18.31 3.29
C GLN A 23 2.85 18.68 4.66
N ARG A 24 2.24 19.63 5.38
CA ARG A 24 2.68 19.99 6.74
C ARG A 24 2.48 18.85 7.75
N PHE A 25 1.35 18.15 7.67
CA PHE A 25 1.00 17.08 8.60
C PHE A 25 1.85 15.80 8.38
N PHE A 26 2.12 15.45 7.13
CA PHE A 26 2.94 14.31 6.71
C PHE A 26 4.44 14.60 6.67
N LYS A 27 4.87 15.80 7.11
CA LYS A 27 6.28 16.15 7.28
C LYS A 27 7.10 15.94 6.02
N THR A 28 6.80 16.72 4.98
CA THR A 28 7.45 16.65 3.66
C THR A 28 8.66 17.57 3.50
N GLY A 29 9.15 18.17 4.58
CA GLY A 29 10.34 19.02 4.57
C GLY A 29 11.65 18.23 4.40
N LYS A 30 12.75 18.95 4.18
CA LYS A 30 14.08 18.34 4.02
C LYS A 30 14.54 17.69 5.33
N GLY A 31 14.97 16.43 5.25
CA GLY A 31 15.36 15.60 6.40
C GLY A 31 14.18 15.04 7.20
N GLU A 32 12.94 15.27 6.77
CA GLU A 32 11.75 14.68 7.39
C GLU A 32 11.38 13.34 6.73
N TYR A 33 10.53 12.54 7.40
CA TYR A 33 10.23 11.17 6.94
C TYR A 33 9.46 11.11 5.61
N GLY A 34 8.74 12.19 5.25
CA GLY A 34 7.97 12.30 4.01
C GLY A 34 8.64 13.21 2.97
N GLU A 35 9.95 13.46 3.08
CA GLU A 35 10.67 14.33 2.14
C GLU A 35 10.39 13.94 0.68
N GLY A 36 9.93 14.90 -0.11
CA GLY A 36 9.63 14.71 -1.53
C GLY A 36 8.20 14.25 -1.85
N ASP A 37 7.36 13.92 -0.86
CA ASP A 37 5.97 13.52 -1.11
C ASP A 37 5.11 14.67 -1.65
N VAL A 38 4.35 14.39 -2.72
CA VAL A 38 3.44 15.35 -3.36
C VAL A 38 1.99 14.92 -3.13
N PHE A 39 1.16 15.82 -2.61
CA PHE A 39 -0.24 15.53 -2.27
C PHE A 39 -1.20 16.16 -3.28
N LEU A 40 -2.30 15.47 -3.55
CA LEU A 40 -3.46 15.97 -4.30
C LEU A 40 -4.55 16.52 -3.38
N GLY A 41 -4.50 16.24 -2.08
CA GLY A 41 -5.46 16.71 -1.07
C GLY A 41 -6.74 15.87 -0.98
N ILE A 42 -6.67 14.56 -1.26
CA ILE A 42 -7.84 13.69 -1.39
C ILE A 42 -8.04 12.85 -0.13
N ARG A 43 -9.14 13.07 0.59
CA ARG A 43 -9.43 12.37 1.85
C ARG A 43 -9.66 10.87 1.63
N VAL A 44 -9.12 10.03 2.53
CA VAL A 44 -9.20 8.55 2.48
C VAL A 44 -10.60 7.97 2.17
N PRO A 45 -11.74 8.50 2.72
CA PRO A 45 -13.07 7.99 2.36
C PRO A 45 -13.43 8.14 0.88
N VAL A 46 -12.85 9.13 0.18
CA VAL A 46 -13.02 9.34 -1.27
C VAL A 46 -12.21 8.30 -2.04
N LEU A 47 -10.95 8.07 -1.67
CA LEU A 47 -10.11 7.03 -2.27
C LEU A 47 -10.75 5.63 -2.13
N ARG A 48 -11.33 5.32 -0.96
CA ARG A 48 -12.09 4.07 -0.75
C ARG A 48 -13.33 3.93 -1.66
N LYS A 49 -13.91 5.02 -2.19
CA LYS A 49 -14.94 4.96 -3.24
C LYS A 49 -14.33 4.60 -4.60
N LEU A 50 -13.17 5.16 -4.96
CA LEU A 50 -12.46 4.83 -6.20
C LEU A 50 -12.02 3.36 -6.26
N VAL A 51 -11.60 2.76 -5.14
CA VAL A 51 -11.34 1.29 -5.07
C VAL A 51 -12.55 0.48 -5.53
N LYS A 52 -13.77 0.91 -5.15
CA LYS A 52 -15.02 0.24 -5.59
C LYS A 52 -15.33 0.50 -7.07
N LYS A 53 -14.96 1.66 -7.62
CA LYS A 53 -15.09 1.98 -9.07
C LYS A 53 -14.18 1.09 -9.93
N TYR A 54 -12.98 0.76 -9.43
CA TYR A 54 -11.93 0.07 -10.19
C TYR A 54 -11.64 -1.36 -9.71
N ARG A 55 -12.65 -2.09 -9.19
CA ARG A 55 -12.50 -3.46 -8.65
C ARG A 55 -11.78 -4.45 -9.58
N GLY A 56 -11.95 -4.32 -10.90
CA GLY A 56 -11.33 -5.19 -11.90
C GLY A 56 -9.93 -4.74 -12.36
N ILE A 57 -9.22 -3.89 -11.61
CA ILE A 57 -7.87 -3.42 -11.96
C ILE A 57 -6.86 -4.57 -11.96
N SER A 58 -5.92 -4.53 -12.90
CA SER A 58 -4.83 -5.53 -12.99
C SER A 58 -3.69 -5.21 -12.03
N LEU A 59 -2.96 -6.22 -11.56
CA LEU A 59 -1.78 -6.01 -10.69
C LEU A 59 -0.71 -5.14 -11.36
N SER A 60 -0.53 -5.23 -12.68
CA SER A 60 0.37 -4.35 -13.44
C SER A 60 -0.07 -2.88 -13.40
N GLU A 61 -1.37 -2.59 -13.41
CA GLU A 61 -1.88 -1.22 -13.28
C GLU A 61 -1.79 -0.71 -11.84
N VAL A 62 -1.96 -1.57 -10.82
CA VAL A 62 -1.74 -1.19 -9.41
C VAL A 62 -0.27 -0.90 -9.13
N CYS A 63 0.65 -1.73 -9.65
CA CYS A 63 2.09 -1.49 -9.58
C CYS A 63 2.48 -0.12 -10.19
N LYS A 64 1.89 0.26 -11.32
CA LYS A 64 2.10 1.60 -11.93
C LYS A 64 1.59 2.77 -11.07
N LEU A 65 0.61 2.55 -10.20
CA LEU A 65 0.14 3.56 -9.25
C LEU A 65 1.03 3.65 -7.99
N LEU A 66 1.66 2.54 -7.56
CA LEU A 66 2.67 2.57 -6.49
C LEU A 66 3.89 3.40 -6.88
N HIS A 67 4.34 3.31 -8.13
CA HIS A 67 5.44 4.11 -8.67
C HIS A 67 5.09 5.60 -8.89
N SER A 68 3.91 6.06 -8.47
CA SER A 68 3.52 7.47 -8.62
C SER A 68 4.24 8.37 -7.61
N LYS A 69 4.56 9.60 -8.03
CA LYS A 69 5.01 10.66 -7.13
C LYS A 69 3.90 11.22 -6.23
N PHE A 70 2.63 10.93 -6.55
CA PHE A 70 1.47 11.44 -5.81
C PHE A 70 1.08 10.49 -4.68
N HIS A 71 1.07 10.99 -3.45
CA HIS A 71 0.75 10.21 -2.25
C HIS A 71 -0.58 9.47 -2.38
N GLU A 72 -1.63 10.15 -2.84
CA GLU A 72 -2.96 9.55 -2.96
C GLU A 72 -3.09 8.52 -4.10
N GLU A 73 -2.18 8.52 -5.08
CA GLU A 73 -2.09 7.43 -6.06
C GLU A 73 -1.46 6.18 -5.43
N ARG A 74 -0.36 6.33 -4.67
CA ARG A 74 0.25 5.22 -3.93
C ARG A 74 -0.69 4.66 -2.86
N LEU A 75 -1.39 5.54 -2.12
CA LEU A 75 -2.39 5.17 -1.12
C LEU A 75 -3.59 4.46 -1.76
N LEU A 76 -4.06 4.92 -2.93
CA LEU A 76 -5.08 4.21 -3.70
C LEU A 76 -4.59 2.84 -4.16
N ALA A 77 -3.32 2.72 -4.56
CA ALA A 77 -2.71 1.46 -4.98
C ALA A 77 -2.65 0.42 -3.85
N VAL A 78 -2.14 0.77 -2.66
CA VAL A 78 -2.15 -0.17 -1.51
C VAL A 78 -3.57 -0.51 -1.05
N LEU A 79 -4.51 0.43 -1.12
CA LEU A 79 -5.93 0.16 -0.88
C LEU A 79 -6.51 -0.87 -1.87
N MET A 80 -6.10 -0.79 -3.14
CA MET A 80 -6.45 -1.78 -4.17
C MET A 80 -5.79 -3.13 -3.90
N LEU A 81 -4.51 -3.18 -3.51
CA LEU A 81 -3.84 -4.42 -3.12
C LEU A 81 -4.54 -5.10 -1.93
N VAL A 82 -4.88 -4.35 -0.88
CA VAL A 82 -5.63 -4.87 0.28
C VAL A 82 -6.99 -5.41 -0.14
N HIS A 83 -7.69 -4.74 -1.06
CA HIS A 83 -8.97 -5.22 -1.58
C HIS A 83 -8.83 -6.51 -2.40
N LEU A 84 -7.84 -6.55 -3.30
CA LEU A 84 -7.57 -7.72 -4.14
C LEU A 84 -7.08 -8.91 -3.31
N PHE A 85 -6.26 -8.69 -2.27
CA PHE A 85 -5.78 -9.72 -1.36
C PHE A 85 -6.94 -10.38 -0.61
N LYS A 86 -7.85 -9.58 -0.04
CA LYS A 86 -9.02 -10.08 0.68
C LYS A 86 -10.05 -10.80 -0.20
N ASN A 87 -10.17 -10.41 -1.47
CA ASN A 87 -11.09 -11.06 -2.42
C ASN A 87 -10.48 -12.28 -3.12
N ARG A 88 -9.17 -12.50 -2.99
CA ARG A 88 -8.48 -13.70 -3.50
C ARG A 88 -8.35 -14.68 -2.34
N SER A 89 -9.24 -15.67 -2.30
CA SER A 89 -9.05 -16.84 -1.45
C SER A 89 -7.79 -17.58 -1.89
N GLY A 90 -6.85 -17.80 -0.97
CA GLY A 90 -5.58 -18.47 -1.25
C GLY A 90 -5.48 -19.82 -0.57
N THR A 91 -5.51 -20.88 -1.39
CA THR A 91 -4.68 -22.11 -1.34
C THR A 91 -4.74 -22.69 -2.77
N LEU A 92 -3.72 -23.32 -3.34
CA LEU A 92 -2.74 -24.21 -2.71
C LEU A 92 -1.30 -23.91 -3.17
N ASP A 93 -0.44 -23.48 -2.23
CA ASP A 93 0.83 -24.20 -2.09
C ASP A 93 0.56 -25.52 -1.34
N GLU A 94 1.17 -26.66 -1.69
CA GLU A 94 2.23 -26.89 -2.70
C GLU A 94 1.75 -27.45 -4.05
N SER A 95 0.60 -28.14 -4.09
CA SER A 95 0.11 -29.05 -5.16
C SER A 95 -0.27 -28.44 -6.52
N GLY A 96 0.17 -27.20 -6.81
CA GLY A 96 0.27 -26.69 -8.17
C GLY A 96 -0.94 -25.95 -8.76
N THR A 97 -1.58 -25.02 -8.04
CA THR A 97 -2.45 -24.01 -8.70
C THR A 97 -2.47 -22.65 -7.97
N TYR A 98 -2.21 -21.58 -8.75
CA TYR A 98 -2.38 -20.13 -8.50
C TYR A 98 -2.66 -19.65 -7.05
N ASP A 99 -1.60 -19.38 -6.28
CA ASP A 99 -1.70 -18.54 -5.07
C ASP A 99 -1.79 -17.05 -5.46
N GLY A 100 -3.03 -16.56 -5.57
CA GLY A 100 -3.33 -15.17 -5.87
C GLY A 100 -2.95 -14.18 -4.75
N GLN A 101 -2.76 -14.64 -3.50
CA GLN A 101 -2.31 -13.83 -2.38
C GLN A 101 -0.80 -13.67 -2.40
N LYS A 102 -0.04 -14.74 -2.68
CA LYS A 102 1.43 -14.69 -2.88
C LYS A 102 1.85 -13.71 -3.96
N GLN A 103 1.10 -13.62 -5.06
CA GLN A 103 1.37 -12.61 -6.10
C GLN A 103 1.27 -11.17 -5.60
N ILE A 104 0.31 -10.89 -4.70
CA ILE A 104 0.12 -9.55 -4.12
C ILE A 104 1.16 -9.29 -3.02
N TYR A 105 1.46 -10.30 -2.21
CA TYR A 105 2.51 -10.26 -1.19
C TYR A 105 3.89 -10.00 -1.81
N ASN A 106 4.26 -10.72 -2.88
CA ASN A 106 5.49 -10.48 -3.62
C ASN A 106 5.51 -9.06 -4.20
N LEU A 107 4.48 -8.66 -4.94
CA LEU A 107 4.38 -7.31 -5.51
C LEU A 107 4.51 -6.22 -4.44
N TYR A 108 3.93 -6.41 -3.26
CA TYR A 108 4.09 -5.50 -2.12
C TYR A 108 5.55 -5.35 -1.68
N LEU A 109 6.28 -6.46 -1.55
CA LEU A 109 7.68 -6.46 -1.14
C LEU A 109 8.63 -5.97 -2.24
N ASP A 110 8.37 -6.34 -3.49
CA ASP A 110 9.11 -5.90 -4.68
C ASP A 110 8.98 -4.38 -4.91
N ASN A 111 8.01 -3.73 -4.25
CA ASN A 111 7.72 -2.28 -4.35
C ASN A 111 7.85 -1.56 -2.99
N ILE A 112 8.54 -2.17 -2.00
CA ILE A 112 8.55 -1.69 -0.60
C ILE A 112 9.06 -0.25 -0.44
N GLU A 113 9.94 0.21 -1.34
CA GLU A 113 10.47 1.58 -1.36
C GLU A 113 9.39 2.65 -1.62
N PHE A 114 8.27 2.29 -2.25
CA PHE A 114 7.11 3.16 -2.51
C PHE A 114 6.06 3.10 -1.39
N ILE A 115 6.29 2.28 -0.37
CA ILE A 115 5.43 2.10 0.80
C ILE A 115 6.02 2.91 1.96
N ASN A 116 6.30 4.18 1.65
CA ASN A 116 7.22 5.06 2.37
C ASN A 116 6.53 6.17 3.16
N ASN A 117 5.34 5.90 3.67
CA ASN A 117 4.64 6.80 4.58
C ASN A 117 3.81 5.99 5.60
N TRP A 118 3.58 6.54 6.79
CA TRP A 118 3.01 5.78 7.91
C TRP A 118 1.58 5.31 7.63
N ASP A 119 0.77 6.09 6.91
CA ASP A 119 -0.61 5.73 6.57
C ASP A 119 -0.66 4.65 5.48
N ILE A 120 0.25 4.71 4.49
CA ILE A 120 0.44 3.69 3.45
C ILE A 120 0.90 2.37 4.08
N VAL A 121 1.81 2.41 5.07
CA VAL A 121 2.22 1.21 5.83
C VAL A 121 1.08 0.67 6.69
N ASP A 122 0.48 1.50 7.55
CA ASP A 122 -0.48 1.09 8.57
C ASP A 122 -1.75 0.48 7.97
N ILE A 123 -2.19 1.00 6.81
CA ILE A 123 -3.38 0.48 6.13
C ILE A 123 -3.15 -0.88 5.46
N SER A 124 -1.89 -1.27 5.22
CA SER A 124 -1.53 -2.34 4.28
C SER A 124 -0.74 -3.49 4.91
N ALA A 125 0.29 -3.20 5.73
CA ALA A 125 1.24 -4.20 6.23
C ALA A 125 0.54 -5.33 7.02
N GLY A 126 -0.34 -4.99 7.97
CA GLY A 126 -1.13 -6.00 8.68
C GLY A 126 -2.14 -6.75 7.80
N ASN A 127 -2.69 -6.09 6.77
CA ASN A 127 -3.72 -6.66 5.90
C ASN A 127 -3.16 -7.54 4.76
N ILE A 128 -1.86 -7.45 4.45
CA ILE A 128 -1.18 -8.19 3.37
C ILE A 128 -0.05 -9.03 3.96
N VAL A 129 1.01 -8.40 4.46
CA VAL A 129 2.21 -9.10 4.97
C VAL A 129 1.88 -9.88 6.25
N GLY A 130 1.19 -9.25 7.21
CA GLY A 130 0.70 -9.93 8.41
C GLY A 130 -0.24 -11.09 8.08
N ALA A 131 -1.28 -10.83 7.28
CA ALA A 131 -2.24 -11.85 6.86
C ALA A 131 -1.57 -13.06 6.15
N TYR A 132 -0.62 -12.81 5.24
CA TYR A 132 0.08 -13.87 4.51
C TYR A 132 1.02 -14.69 5.39
N LEU A 133 1.67 -14.07 6.40
CA LEU A 133 2.67 -14.73 7.25
C LEU A 133 2.12 -15.35 8.54
N HIS A 134 0.81 -15.25 8.81
CA HIS A 134 0.20 -15.73 10.06
C HIS A 134 0.56 -17.18 10.37
N GLN A 135 0.44 -18.08 9.40
CA GLN A 135 0.77 -19.51 9.53
C GLN A 135 1.99 -19.94 8.68
N LYS A 136 2.78 -18.98 8.18
CA LYS A 136 4.03 -19.23 7.43
C LYS A 136 5.25 -18.77 8.23
N ASP A 137 6.46 -19.04 7.70
CA ASP A 137 7.72 -18.58 8.28
C ASP A 137 7.77 -17.04 8.41
N LYS A 138 8.33 -16.56 9.52
CA LYS A 138 8.38 -15.15 9.92
C LYS A 138 9.78 -14.55 9.79
N ALA A 139 10.75 -15.28 9.22
CA ALA A 139 12.12 -14.80 8.97
C ALA A 139 12.18 -13.42 8.29
N LEU A 140 11.26 -13.12 7.37
CA LEU A 140 11.17 -11.79 6.75
C LEU A 140 10.94 -10.67 7.78
N LEU A 141 10.06 -10.87 8.78
CA LEU A 141 9.76 -9.84 9.77
C LEU A 141 11.00 -9.53 10.62
N TYR A 142 11.74 -10.57 11.01
CA TYR A 142 13.02 -10.41 11.71
C TYR A 142 14.07 -9.70 10.83
N ARG A 143 14.13 -9.98 9.53
CA ARG A 143 15.01 -9.22 8.61
C ARG A 143 14.64 -7.74 8.56
N LEU A 144 13.35 -7.44 8.36
CA LEU A 144 12.84 -6.08 8.19
C LEU A 144 12.98 -5.22 9.46
N VAL A 145 12.89 -5.80 10.67
CA VAL A 145 13.02 -5.02 11.92
C VAL A 145 14.45 -4.55 12.21
N TYR A 146 15.46 -5.16 11.57
CA TYR A 146 16.86 -4.72 11.64
C TYR A 146 17.31 -3.86 10.45
N ALA A 147 16.43 -3.58 9.47
CA ALA A 147 16.75 -2.71 8.34
C ALA A 147 17.00 -1.26 8.80
N GLU A 148 17.93 -0.55 8.15
CA GLU A 148 18.13 0.89 8.42
C GLU A 148 16.89 1.71 8.05
N ASN A 149 16.20 1.31 6.98
CA ASN A 149 14.97 1.93 6.49
C ASN A 149 13.86 1.94 7.57
N LEU A 150 13.30 3.12 7.84
CA LEU A 150 12.23 3.31 8.82
C LEU A 150 10.94 2.55 8.47
N TRP A 151 10.61 2.50 7.19
CA TRP A 151 9.37 1.93 6.68
C TRP A 151 9.41 0.42 6.64
N GLU A 152 10.55 -0.18 6.29
CA GLU A 152 10.77 -1.63 6.44
C GLU A 152 10.57 -2.08 7.89
N ARG A 153 11.19 -1.38 8.85
CA ARG A 153 11.01 -1.63 10.29
C ARG A 153 9.55 -1.48 10.71
N ARG A 154 8.87 -0.42 10.24
CA ARG A 154 7.45 -0.20 10.53
C ARG A 154 6.56 -1.30 9.95
N ILE A 155 6.80 -1.74 8.71
CA ILE A 155 6.09 -2.84 8.05
C ILE A 155 6.23 -4.11 8.89
N SER A 156 7.43 -4.43 9.37
CA SER A 156 7.65 -5.57 10.28
C SER A 156 6.74 -5.51 11.51
N ILE A 157 6.82 -4.40 12.26
CA ILE A 157 6.09 -4.20 13.52
C ILE A 157 4.58 -4.27 13.28
N ILE A 158 4.06 -3.50 12.31
CA ILE A 158 2.63 -3.41 11.99
C ILE A 158 2.08 -4.74 11.47
N SER A 159 2.89 -5.55 10.77
CA SER A 159 2.46 -6.89 10.32
C SER A 159 2.10 -7.81 11.48
N THR A 160 2.77 -7.68 12.64
CA THR A 160 2.47 -8.51 13.82
C THR A 160 1.10 -8.22 14.43
N PHE A 161 0.50 -7.05 14.16
CA PHE A 161 -0.85 -6.69 14.62
C PHE A 161 -1.93 -7.67 14.12
N TYR A 162 -1.70 -8.33 12.97
CA TYR A 162 -2.58 -9.39 12.49
C TYR A 162 -2.55 -10.63 13.40
N PHE A 163 -1.40 -10.94 14.01
CA PHE A 163 -1.22 -12.11 14.88
C PHE A 163 -1.79 -11.91 16.30
N ILE A 164 -2.09 -10.67 16.68
CA ILE A 164 -2.56 -10.28 18.01
C ILE A 164 -4.10 -10.15 18.05
N ARG A 165 -4.73 -9.93 16.88
CA ARG A 165 -6.16 -9.58 16.77
C ARG A 165 -7.05 -10.68 16.16
N ASN A 166 -6.46 -11.80 15.73
CA ASN A 166 -7.15 -12.96 15.17
C ASN A 166 -6.60 -14.22 15.85
#